data_AF-A0A0F8ZWF3-F1
#
_entry.id   AF-A0A0F8ZWF3-F1
#
_cell.length_a   1.000
_cell.length_b   1.000
_cell.length_c   1.000
_cell.angle_alpha   90.00
_cell.angle_beta   90.00
_cell.angle_gamma   90.00
#
_symmetry.space_group_name_H-M   'P 1'
#
loop_
_entity.id
_entity.type
_entity.pdbx_description
1 polymer ?
#
loop_
_entity_poly.entity_id
_entity_poly.type
_entity_poly.pdbx_seq_one_letter_code
_entity_poly.pdbx_strand_id
1 'polypeptide(L)' 'LIDNKVKIYVRRGGPNYQEGLKNMRELTQTIGLPIEVFGPEIHMTSIVPMGLIKEGKNNEGLHTI' A
#
# COMPACT_ATOMS: atom_id res chain seq x y z
N LEU A 1 6.45 17.19 2.38
CA LEU A 1 5.77 15.88 2.20
C LEU A 1 6.77 14.73 2.26
N ILE A 2 7.82 14.77 1.42
CA ILE A 2 8.93 13.80 1.44
C ILE A 2 9.64 13.79 2.81
N ASP A 3 9.79 14.94 3.45
CA ASP A 3 10.43 15.06 4.78
C ASP A 3 9.68 14.35 5.91
N ASN A 4 8.38 14.10 5.72
CA ASN A 4 7.53 13.44 6.72
C ASN A 4 7.57 11.91 6.62
N LYS A 5 8.40 11.33 5.72
CA LYS A 5 8.57 9.87 5.55
C LYS A 5 7.23 9.14 5.38
N VAL A 6 6.33 9.73 4.60
CA VAL A 6 5.01 9.15 4.34
C VAL A 6 5.14 7.98 3.36
N LYS A 7 4.56 6.83 3.73
CA LYS A 7 4.41 5.66 2.86
C LYS A 7 2.93 5.37 2.67
N ILE A 8 2.51 5.11 1.43
CA ILE A 8 1.09 4.96 1.07
C ILE A 8 0.84 3.52 0.60
N TYR A 9 -0.22 2.91 1.10
CA TYR A 9 -0.68 1.59 0.66
C TYR A 9 -2.10 1.70 0.13
N VAL A 10 -2.34 1.22 -1.10
CA VAL A 10 -3.63 1.32 -1.78
C VAL A 10 -4.16 -0.06 -2.07
N ARG A 11 -5.40 -0.36 -1.66
CA ARG A 11 -6.15 -1.54 -2.10
C ARG A 11 -7.51 -1.12 -2.60
N ARG A 12 -7.85 -1.46 -3.85
CA ARG A 12 -9.16 -1.17 -4.41
C ARG A 12 -9.66 -2.27 -5.34
N GLY A 13 -10.97 -2.52 -5.27
CA GLY A 13 -11.73 -3.26 -6.28
C GLY A 13 -13.00 -2.50 -6.64
N GLY A 14 -13.77 -3.02 -7.60
CA GLY A 14 -15.00 -2.41 -8.10
C GLY A 14 -14.87 -1.87 -9.54
N PRO A 15 -15.91 -1.22 -10.07
CA PRO A 15 -15.88 -0.70 -11.44
C PRO A 15 -14.68 0.22 -11.68
N ASN A 16 -14.00 0.04 -12.83
CA ASN A 16 -12.85 0.83 -13.29
C ASN A 16 -11.62 0.84 -12.35
N TYR A 17 -11.50 -0.13 -11.44
CA TYR A 17 -10.37 -0.15 -10.51
C TYR A 17 -9.03 -0.26 -11.25
N GLN A 18 -8.96 -0.94 -12.40
CA GLN A 18 -7.72 -1.12 -13.15
C GLN A 18 -7.11 0.22 -13.59
N GLU A 19 -7.94 1.13 -14.09
CA GLU A 19 -7.51 2.47 -14.51
C GLU A 19 -7.08 3.32 -13.31
N GLY A 20 -7.85 3.29 -12.22
CA GLY A 20 -7.46 3.97 -10.98
C GLY A 20 -6.13 3.47 -10.42
N LEU A 21 -5.91 2.15 -10.37
CA LEU A 21 -4.65 1.57 -9.90
C LEU A 21 -3.48 1.89 -10.85
N LYS A 22 -3.73 1.96 -12.16
CA LYS A 22 -2.73 2.40 -13.14
C LYS A 22 -2.29 3.84 -12.85
N ASN A 23 -3.25 4.75 -12.69
CA ASN A 23 -2.98 6.16 -12.38
C ASN A 23 -2.20 6.32 -11.07
N MET A 24 -2.50 5.51 -10.04
CA MET A 24 -1.75 5.52 -8.77
C MET A 24 -0.29 5.06 -8.94
N ARG A 25 -0.03 4.07 -9.81
CA ARG A 25 1.33 3.62 -10.11
C ARG A 25 2.13 4.67 -10.88
N GLU A 26 1.51 5.36 -11.84
CA GLU A 26 2.14 6.45 -12.59
C GLU A 26 2.41 7.68 -11.69
N LEU A 27 1.48 7.98 -10.78
CA LEU A 27 1.65 9.05 -9.81
C LEU A 27 2.90 8.85 -8.96
N THR A 28 3.17 7.61 -8.54
CA THR A 28 4.37 7.22 -7.76
C THR A 28 5.66 7.67 -8.44
N GLN A 29 5.76 7.48 -9.76
CA GLN A 29 6.93 7.88 -10.55
C GLN A 29 7.07 9.40 -10.66
N THR A 30 5.94 10.11 -10.65
CA THR A 30 5.90 11.57 -10.82
C THR A 30 6.27 12.31 -9.54
N ILE A 31 5.74 11.88 -8.40
CA ILE A 31 5.87 12.60 -7.12
C ILE A 31 6.98 12.05 -6.20
N GLY A 32 7.54 10.88 -6.53
CA GLY A 32 8.65 10.26 -5.79
C GLY A 32 8.30 9.77 -4.39
N LEU A 33 7.01 9.59 -4.07
CA LEU A 33 6.58 8.99 -2.81
C LEU A 33 6.52 7.47 -2.94
N PRO A 34 6.87 6.70 -1.89
CA PRO A 34 6.73 5.25 -1.89
C PRO A 34 5.24 4.87 -1.76
N ILE A 35 4.66 4.35 -2.84
CA ILE A 35 3.28 3.88 -2.92
C ILE A 35 3.26 2.41 -3.36
N GLU A 36 2.58 1.56 -2.60
CA GLU A 36 2.32 0.17 -2.97
C GLU A 36 0.84 -0.01 -3.32
N VAL A 37 0.56 -0.56 -4.51
CA VAL A 37 -0.76 -0.55 -5.14
C VAL A 37 -1.25 -1.96 -5.45
N PHE A 38 -2.37 -2.34 -4.83
CA PHE A 38 -2.94 -3.68 -4.84
C PHE A 38 -4.39 -3.70 -5.34
N GLY A 39 -4.76 -4.75 -6.07
CA GLY A 39 -6.11 -4.93 -6.60
C GLY A 39 -6.98 -5.87 -5.78
N PRO A 40 -8.06 -6.40 -6.38
CA PRO A 40 -9.00 -7.31 -5.73
C PRO A 40 -8.40 -8.70 -5.46
N GLU A 41 -7.25 -9.03 -6.04
CA GLU A 41 -6.52 -10.28 -5.82
C GLU A 41 -6.03 -10.47 -4.37
N ILE A 42 -5.99 -9.37 -3.59
CA ILE A 42 -5.56 -9.39 -2.19
C ILE A 42 -6.75 -9.06 -1.27
N HIS A 43 -6.75 -9.68 -0.09
CA HIS A 43 -7.74 -9.39 0.95
C HIS A 43 -7.72 -7.92 1.34
N MET A 44 -8.91 -7.37 1.59
CA MET A 44 -9.10 -5.94 1.84
C MET A 44 -8.23 -5.41 2.99
N THR A 45 -8.05 -6.20 4.04
CA THR A 45 -7.32 -5.82 5.25
C THR A 45 -5.84 -6.14 5.21
N SER A 46 -5.34 -6.83 4.18
CA SER A 46 -3.91 -7.19 4.08
C SER A 46 -2.98 -5.98 4.04
N ILE A 47 -3.47 -4.82 3.59
CA ILE A 47 -2.70 -3.55 3.59
C ILE A 47 -2.54 -2.93 4.98
N VAL A 48 -3.40 -3.27 5.94
CA VAL A 48 -3.39 -2.68 7.29
C VAL A 48 -2.09 -3.01 8.03
N PRO A 49 -1.67 -4.29 8.17
CA PRO A 49 -0.41 -4.59 8.83
C PRO A 49 0.80 -3.97 8.10
N MET A 50 0.77 -3.85 6.78
CA MET A 50 1.86 -3.20 6.01
C MET A 50 2.05 -1.72 6.42
N GLY A 51 0.96 -1.02 6.75
CA GLY A 51 0.99 0.37 7.23
C GLY A 51 1.33 0.53 8.71
N LEU A 52 1.11 -0.51 9.52
CA LEU A 52 1.33 -0.47 10.98
C LEU A 52 2.72 -0.99 11.38
N ILE A 53 3.30 -1.91 10.61
CA ILE A 53 4.61 -2.45 10.88
C ILE A 53 5.66 -1.39 10.56
N LYS A 54 6.26 -0.84 11.61
CA LYS A 54 7.44 0.02 11.50
C LYS A 54 8.61 -0.85 11.06
N GLU A 55 9.21 -0.55 9.91
CA GLU A 55 10.50 -1.12 9.51
C GLU A 55 11.52 -0.84 10.63
N GLY A 56 11.75 -1.83 11.49
CA GLY A 56 12.59 -1.66 12.69
C GLY A 56 12.26 -2.51 13.92
N LYS A 57 11.29 -3.44 13.90
CA LYS A 57 11.21 -4.50 14.93
C LYS A 57 10.91 -5.87 14.33
N ASN A 58 11.69 -6.84 14.78
CA ASN A 58 11.84 -8.19 14.29
C ASN A 58 10.51 -8.95 14.07
N ASN A 59 10.53 -9.83 13.08
CA ASN A 59 9.48 -10.77 12.70
C ASN A 59 9.16 -11.78 13.82
N GLU A 60 8.46 -11.39 14.88
CA GLU A 60 8.04 -12.32 15.95
C GLU A 60 6.52 -12.29 16.25
N GLY A 61 5.68 -11.87 15.28
CA GLY A 61 4.27 -11.63 15.61
C GLY A 61 3.23 -11.85 14.52
N LEU A 62 3.56 -12.49 13.40
CA LEU A 62 2.53 -12.97 12.46
C LEU A 62 1.89 -14.24 13.02
N HIS A 63 1.19 -14.13 14.15
CA HIS A 63 0.22 -15.14 14.55
C HIS A 63 -1.06 -14.87 13.76
N THR A 64 -1.35 -15.79 12.86
CA THR A 64 -2.60 -15.90 12.11
C THR A 64 -3.77 -15.88 13.10
N ILE A 65 -4.64 -14.88 12.98
CA ILE A 65 -6.05 -15.00 13.39
C ILE A 65 -6.87 -15.39 12.17
#